data_AF-A0A9D7PZ95-F1
#
_entry.id   AF-A0A9D7PZ95-F1
#
_cell.length_a   1.000
_cell.length_b   1.000
_cell.length_c   1.000
_cell.angle_alpha   90.00
_cell.angle_beta   90.00
_cell.angle_gamma   90.00
#
_symmetry.space_group_name_H-M   'P 1'
#
loop_
_entity.id
_entity.type
_entity.pdbx_description
1 polymer ?
#
loop_
_entity_poly.entity_id
_entity_poly.type
_entity_poly.pdbx_seq_one_letter_code
_entity_poly.pdbx_strand_id
1 'polypeptide(L)'
;MGKDVDDYVDDYRARAEYANWLNGAPAGPNKQKDFEGLKIPVDLTMAWHTDAGILGADSVVGTLMIHSSFGMDTTIFPGGRSRMANRDLADIVQSQIVDDIKFHFDKKWSRRELMDANYAEAVRGNIPGILLELLSHQNFAEMKFFWDPKFRFTASRAIYKGMVKFIAHSNKEKYAIQPLPVNGFSALLNGQNVSLSWEPVNDPLEPTASPEGYIVYKREGNGGFDNGTLTRTNSFVDLNIPEGKVISYKITAINSGGESFPSEILSVGIGKDKNKKLLIINAFDRLAAPAQIVEKDFEGFLFNFDEGVQYQKDVAFTGEQINFDRKSEFKSNDAPGFGASKSDKECLVIAGNSFDYPSIHGEAMLEAGFSFSSTSDEAVEDGKIPLNGFDLVDLIAGEERYTKSKLGLDPVIAENYQLFTPQLKKQLGEFLNSGKSLFISGAYVGSELETETTEFGSKVLKVKLGTEFASTNGEVSSVTKYESSLDMKFKFNTDHSANIYRVEAPQAINPEKEGETLLRYSENTNSAAAGFRGRYKTVVAGFPFETITDTQQRNKFMKFVLNYLGM
;
A
#
# COMPACT_ATOMS: atom_id res chain seq x y z
N MET A 1 -28.63 7.17 25.59
CA MET A 1 -27.34 7.28 26.30
C MET A 1 -27.54 6.81 27.72
N GLY A 2 -26.70 5.89 28.18
CA GLY A 2 -26.75 5.30 29.51
C GLY A 2 -26.52 6.35 30.59
N LYS A 3 -26.97 6.06 31.81
CA LYS A 3 -26.58 6.76 33.04
C LYS A 3 -25.51 5.96 33.77
N ASP A 4 -24.77 5.11 33.06
CA ASP A 4 -23.74 4.28 33.65
C ASP A 4 -22.46 5.11 33.78
N VAL A 5 -21.70 4.89 34.87
CA VAL A 5 -20.52 5.70 35.25
C VAL A 5 -19.25 5.19 34.55
N ASP A 6 -19.39 4.21 33.65
CA ASP A 6 -18.30 3.48 33.00
C ASP A 6 -18.45 3.62 31.48
N ASP A 7 -17.67 4.53 30.89
CA ASP A 7 -17.67 4.83 29.46
C ASP A 7 -17.35 3.60 28.61
N TYR A 8 -16.51 2.68 29.10
CA TYR A 8 -16.18 1.46 28.38
C TYR A 8 -17.38 0.53 28.29
N VAL A 9 -18.09 0.33 29.40
CA VAL A 9 -19.29 -0.50 29.44
C VAL A 9 -20.39 0.07 28.56
N ASP A 10 -20.59 1.38 28.57
CA ASP A 10 -21.59 2.03 27.74
C ASP A 10 -21.24 1.94 26.24
N ASP A 11 -19.97 2.08 25.85
CA ASP A 11 -19.53 2.02 24.46
C ASP A 11 -19.89 0.68 23.79
N TYR A 12 -19.35 -0.44 24.28
CA TYR A 12 -19.56 -1.74 23.60
C TYR A 12 -21.04 -2.17 23.61
N ARG A 13 -21.78 -1.80 24.67
CA ARG A 13 -23.20 -2.09 24.83
C ARG A 13 -24.11 -1.28 23.92
N ALA A 14 -23.75 -0.05 23.60
CA ALA A 14 -24.58 0.84 22.80
C ALA A 14 -24.55 0.51 21.31
N ARG A 15 -23.47 -0.12 20.80
CA ARG A 15 -23.28 -0.42 19.37
C ARG A 15 -24.42 -1.24 18.76
N ALA A 16 -24.84 -2.32 19.42
CA ALA A 16 -25.96 -3.15 18.96
C ALA A 16 -27.31 -2.41 19.05
N GLU A 17 -27.52 -1.60 20.09
CA GLU A 17 -28.74 -0.79 20.24
C GLU A 17 -28.81 0.35 19.20
N TYR A 18 -27.66 0.86 18.77
CA TYR A 18 -27.56 1.81 17.68
C TYR A 18 -28.01 1.19 16.35
N ALA A 19 -27.56 -0.03 16.02
CA ALA A 19 -28.04 -0.74 14.83
C ALA A 19 -29.56 -1.01 14.88
N ASN A 20 -30.09 -1.38 16.06
CA ASN A 20 -31.53 -1.53 16.29
C ASN A 20 -32.27 -0.21 16.05
N TRP A 21 -31.73 0.92 16.51
CA TRP A 21 -32.30 2.25 16.29
C TRP A 21 -32.28 2.69 14.82
N LEU A 22 -31.22 2.36 14.07
CA LEU A 22 -31.16 2.64 12.63
C LEU A 22 -32.31 1.94 11.89
N ASN A 23 -32.54 0.67 12.20
CA ASN A 23 -33.60 -0.13 11.57
C ASN A 23 -35.01 0.31 12.02
N GLY A 24 -35.21 0.49 13.33
CA GLY A 24 -36.51 0.87 13.90
C GLY A 24 -37.50 -0.30 13.96
N ALA A 25 -38.76 0.01 14.30
CA ALA A 25 -39.80 -0.98 14.58
C ALA A 25 -39.97 -2.01 13.43
N PRO A 26 -40.10 -3.32 13.75
CA PRO A 26 -40.15 -3.94 15.08
C PRO A 26 -38.77 -4.27 15.67
N ALA A 27 -37.68 -3.87 15.02
CA ALA A 27 -36.30 -4.12 15.41
C ALA A 27 -35.66 -2.96 16.21
N GLY A 28 -36.48 -2.07 16.79
CA GLY A 28 -36.01 -0.96 17.62
C GLY A 28 -35.20 -1.41 18.85
N PRO A 29 -34.57 -0.49 19.59
CA PRO A 29 -33.75 -0.82 20.76
C PRO A 29 -34.48 -1.73 21.76
N ASN A 30 -33.78 -2.61 22.49
CA ASN A 30 -34.42 -3.66 23.28
C ASN A 30 -35.43 -3.16 24.33
N LYS A 31 -35.21 -1.97 24.89
CA LYS A 31 -36.14 -1.33 25.84
C LYS A 31 -37.36 -0.69 25.17
N GLN A 32 -37.32 -0.48 23.86
CA GLN A 32 -38.33 0.18 23.03
C GLN A 32 -38.35 -0.45 21.62
N LYS A 33 -38.73 -1.73 21.50
CA LYS A 33 -38.71 -2.47 20.22
C LYS A 33 -39.62 -1.84 19.14
N ASP A 34 -40.70 -1.17 19.56
CA ASP A 34 -41.64 -0.45 18.69
C ASP A 34 -41.20 0.99 18.35
N PHE A 35 -39.98 1.40 18.72
CA PHE A 35 -39.46 2.72 18.38
C PHE A 35 -39.28 2.84 16.86
N GLU A 36 -39.84 3.88 16.24
CA GLU A 36 -39.84 4.03 14.77
C GLU A 36 -38.44 4.03 14.14
N GLY A 37 -37.41 4.48 14.88
CA GLY A 37 -36.02 4.52 14.40
C GLY A 37 -35.82 5.44 13.20
N LEU A 38 -34.75 5.20 12.44
CA LEU A 38 -34.46 5.94 11.19
C LEU A 38 -34.97 5.24 9.93
N LYS A 39 -35.50 4.01 10.04
CA LYS A 39 -35.99 3.20 8.92
C LYS A 39 -34.91 2.95 7.85
N ILE A 40 -33.66 2.84 8.31
CA ILE A 40 -32.51 2.45 7.48
C ILE A 40 -32.36 0.93 7.62
N PRO A 41 -32.62 0.14 6.56
CA PRO A 41 -32.51 -1.31 6.65
C PRO A 41 -31.07 -1.73 6.93
N VAL A 42 -30.91 -2.63 7.89
CA VAL A 42 -29.62 -3.24 8.27
C VAL A 42 -29.81 -4.76 8.23
N ASP A 43 -29.09 -5.43 7.34
CA ASP A 43 -29.22 -6.89 7.13
C ASP A 43 -28.38 -7.72 8.11
N LEU A 44 -27.25 -7.18 8.54
CA LEU A 44 -26.34 -7.79 9.51
C LEU A 44 -25.51 -6.75 10.26
N THR A 45 -24.91 -7.17 11.38
CA THR A 45 -23.90 -6.40 12.13
C THR A 45 -22.66 -7.26 12.38
N MET A 46 -21.48 -6.65 12.38
CA MET A 46 -20.25 -7.31 12.81
C MET A 46 -19.45 -6.39 13.72
N ALA A 47 -19.08 -6.88 14.90
CA ALA A 47 -18.06 -6.26 15.74
C ALA A 47 -16.69 -6.84 15.36
N TRP A 48 -15.74 -5.98 14.96
CA TRP A 48 -14.38 -6.38 14.60
C TRP A 48 -13.45 -6.20 15.79
N HIS A 49 -12.80 -7.27 16.20
CA HIS A 49 -11.83 -7.33 17.29
C HIS A 49 -10.58 -8.13 16.90
N THR A 50 -9.56 -8.03 17.75
CA THR A 50 -8.40 -8.92 17.81
C THR A 50 -8.23 -9.38 19.25
N ASP A 51 -7.74 -10.61 19.43
CA ASP A 51 -7.74 -11.31 20.72
C ASP A 51 -6.38 -11.17 21.44
N ALA A 52 -6.33 -11.61 22.70
CA ALA A 52 -5.15 -11.58 23.56
C ALA A 52 -4.63 -12.99 23.91
N GLY A 53 -4.71 -13.94 22.97
CA GLY A 53 -4.17 -15.29 23.15
C GLY A 53 -2.65 -15.35 22.94
N ILE A 54 -1.88 -15.87 23.89
CA ILE A 54 -0.42 -16.04 23.73
C ILE A 54 -0.12 -17.51 23.42
N LEU A 55 0.55 -17.74 22.29
CA LEU A 55 1.25 -18.99 22.00
C LEU A 55 2.73 -18.67 21.76
N GLY A 56 3.58 -19.70 21.63
CA GLY A 56 4.98 -19.48 21.23
C GLY A 56 5.08 -18.96 19.80
N ALA A 57 6.22 -18.35 19.44
CA ALA A 57 6.51 -17.74 18.13
C ALA A 57 6.27 -18.63 16.91
N ASP A 58 6.21 -19.94 17.11
CA ASP A 58 5.97 -20.95 16.07
C ASP A 58 4.52 -21.47 16.07
N SER A 59 3.56 -20.68 16.56
CA SER A 59 2.15 -21.10 16.67
C SER A 59 1.17 -19.96 16.40
N VAL A 60 0.10 -20.28 15.68
CA VAL A 60 -0.98 -19.35 15.32
C VAL A 60 -2.20 -19.67 16.18
N VAL A 61 -2.76 -18.66 16.84
CA VAL A 61 -3.99 -18.78 17.63
C VAL A 61 -5.18 -18.95 16.69
N GLY A 62 -5.23 -18.11 15.65
CA GLY A 62 -6.21 -18.11 14.58
C GLY A 62 -7.48 -17.36 14.90
N THR A 63 -8.45 -17.51 14.01
CA THR A 63 -9.68 -16.70 14.00
C THR A 63 -10.77 -17.34 14.84
N LEU A 64 -11.33 -16.59 15.79
CA LEU A 64 -12.50 -16.95 16.59
C LEU A 64 -13.72 -16.15 16.14
N MET A 65 -14.88 -16.80 16.13
CA MET A 65 -16.16 -16.12 15.97
C MET A 65 -17.02 -16.33 17.19
N ILE A 66 -17.60 -15.24 17.68
CA ILE A 66 -18.58 -15.25 18.75
C ILE A 66 -19.94 -14.89 18.14
N HIS A 67 -20.94 -15.71 18.45
CA HIS A 67 -22.33 -15.49 18.08
C HIS A 67 -23.22 -15.69 19.30
N SER A 68 -24.51 -15.40 19.17
CA SER A 68 -25.49 -15.75 20.20
C SER A 68 -26.73 -16.37 19.56
N SER A 69 -27.06 -17.61 19.93
CA SER A 69 -28.27 -18.32 19.48
C SER A 69 -29.54 -17.84 20.19
N PHE A 70 -29.40 -16.93 21.15
CA PHE A 70 -30.47 -16.29 21.89
C PHE A 70 -30.24 -14.78 21.94
N GLY A 71 -31.29 -14.05 22.27
CA GLY A 71 -31.27 -12.62 22.54
C GLY A 71 -31.49 -12.40 24.02
N MET A 72 -31.75 -11.14 24.42
CA MET A 72 -32.02 -10.82 25.82
C MET A 72 -33.19 -11.62 26.42
N ASP A 73 -34.19 -11.95 25.61
CA ASP A 73 -35.46 -12.56 26.04
C ASP A 73 -36.07 -13.55 25.03
N THR A 74 -35.36 -13.89 23.94
CA THR A 74 -35.95 -14.60 22.78
C THR A 74 -34.92 -15.41 22.01
N THR A 75 -35.34 -16.44 21.28
CA THR A 75 -34.52 -17.18 20.30
C THR A 75 -34.84 -16.83 18.83
N ILE A 76 -35.75 -15.88 18.64
CA ILE A 76 -36.17 -15.36 17.33
C ILE A 76 -35.95 -13.85 17.26
N PHE A 77 -35.53 -13.35 16.10
CA PHE A 77 -35.52 -11.92 15.79
C PHE A 77 -36.94 -11.37 15.66
N PRO A 78 -37.14 -10.05 15.80
CA PRO A 78 -38.46 -9.43 15.62
C PRO A 78 -39.13 -9.71 14.27
N GLY A 79 -38.33 -9.93 13.21
CA GLY A 79 -38.83 -10.35 11.89
C GLY A 79 -39.21 -11.83 11.77
N GLY A 80 -39.20 -12.59 12.87
CA GLY A 80 -39.55 -14.02 12.92
C GLY A 80 -38.44 -14.99 12.51
N ARG A 81 -37.28 -14.48 12.06
CA ARG A 81 -36.10 -15.30 11.73
C ARG A 81 -35.49 -15.90 13.01
N SER A 82 -35.07 -17.16 12.97
CA SER A 82 -34.32 -17.78 14.06
C SER A 82 -32.98 -17.07 14.29
N ARG A 83 -32.58 -16.90 15.56
CA ARG A 83 -31.25 -16.39 15.92
C ARG A 83 -30.11 -17.35 15.58
N MET A 84 -30.41 -18.58 15.16
CA MET A 84 -29.41 -19.46 14.53
C MET A 84 -28.78 -18.84 13.27
N ALA A 85 -29.42 -17.84 12.66
CA ALA A 85 -28.80 -17.06 11.60
C ALA A 85 -27.48 -16.38 12.02
N ASN A 86 -27.28 -16.08 13.32
CA ASN A 86 -25.99 -15.60 13.83
C ASN A 86 -24.90 -16.66 13.68
N ARG A 87 -25.22 -17.91 13.99
CA ARG A 87 -24.30 -19.03 13.83
C ARG A 87 -23.98 -19.28 12.36
N ASP A 88 -24.99 -19.23 11.48
CA ASP A 88 -24.79 -19.40 10.04
C ASP A 88 -23.90 -18.29 9.46
N LEU A 89 -24.15 -17.03 9.85
CA LEU A 89 -23.30 -15.89 9.49
C LEU A 89 -21.86 -16.09 9.99
N ALA A 90 -21.69 -16.49 11.25
CA ALA A 90 -20.38 -16.75 11.85
C ALA A 90 -19.62 -17.86 11.10
N ASP A 91 -20.29 -18.98 10.80
CA ASP A 91 -19.72 -20.12 10.11
C ASP A 91 -19.25 -19.76 8.70
N ILE A 92 -20.09 -19.05 7.93
CA ILE A 92 -19.78 -18.63 6.56
C ILE A 92 -18.61 -17.65 6.54
N VAL A 93 -18.64 -16.61 7.40
CA VAL A 93 -17.60 -15.58 7.45
C VAL A 93 -16.28 -16.16 7.94
N GLN A 94 -16.28 -16.96 9.01
CA GLN A 94 -15.05 -17.57 9.53
C GLN A 94 -14.41 -18.49 8.51
N SER A 95 -15.21 -19.33 7.85
CA SER A 95 -14.68 -20.29 6.87
C SER A 95 -14.05 -19.54 5.70
N GLN A 96 -14.69 -18.49 5.20
CA GLN A 96 -14.12 -17.65 4.15
C GLN A 96 -12.80 -16.99 4.57
N ILE A 97 -12.72 -16.42 5.78
CA ILE A 97 -11.50 -15.81 6.33
C ILE A 97 -10.37 -16.84 6.40
N VAL A 98 -10.64 -18.00 7.02
CA VAL A 98 -9.62 -19.01 7.24
C VAL A 98 -9.15 -19.61 5.91
N ASP A 99 -10.06 -19.87 4.97
CA ASP A 99 -9.70 -20.47 3.68
C ASP A 99 -8.83 -19.51 2.84
N ASP A 100 -9.19 -18.21 2.76
CA ASP A 100 -8.40 -17.21 2.03
C ASP A 100 -7.03 -17.00 2.71
N ILE A 101 -6.97 -16.92 4.05
CA ILE A 101 -5.68 -16.78 4.77
C ILE A 101 -4.80 -18.01 4.58
N LYS A 102 -5.35 -19.21 4.65
CA LYS A 102 -4.59 -20.45 4.43
C LYS A 102 -4.06 -20.56 3.01
N PHE A 103 -4.83 -20.10 2.03
CA PHE A 103 -4.42 -20.13 0.64
C PHE A 103 -3.27 -19.15 0.37
N HIS A 104 -3.38 -17.92 0.87
CA HIS A 104 -2.43 -16.85 0.54
C HIS A 104 -1.23 -16.75 1.48
N PHE A 105 -1.32 -17.18 2.75
CA PHE A 105 -0.29 -16.87 3.75
C PHE A 105 0.18 -18.03 4.62
N ASP A 106 -0.72 -18.75 5.29
CA ASP A 106 -0.29 -19.82 6.21
C ASP A 106 -1.33 -20.92 6.37
N LYS A 107 -1.00 -22.13 5.90
CA LYS A 107 -1.88 -23.30 6.01
C LYS A 107 -2.17 -23.71 7.45
N LYS A 108 -1.32 -23.29 8.41
CA LYS A 108 -1.52 -23.54 9.85
C LYS A 108 -2.47 -22.54 10.50
N TRP A 109 -3.02 -21.57 9.77
CA TRP A 109 -3.98 -20.64 10.35
C TRP A 109 -5.17 -21.37 10.96
N SER A 110 -5.37 -21.22 12.27
CA SER A 110 -6.35 -22.01 13.00
C SER A 110 -7.77 -21.47 12.80
N ARG A 111 -8.71 -22.36 12.51
CA ARG A 111 -10.14 -22.09 12.65
C ARG A 111 -10.53 -22.41 14.08
N ARG A 112 -10.77 -21.40 14.90
CA ARG A 112 -11.20 -21.60 16.30
C ARG A 112 -12.71 -21.91 16.34
N GLU A 113 -13.22 -22.10 17.54
CA GLU A 113 -14.62 -22.43 17.79
C GLU A 113 -15.59 -21.36 17.25
N LEU A 114 -16.84 -21.78 17.05
CA LEU A 114 -17.97 -20.86 16.97
C LEU A 114 -18.55 -20.75 18.38
N MET A 115 -18.17 -19.71 19.10
CA MET A 115 -18.53 -19.55 20.50
C MET A 115 -19.94 -18.98 20.62
N ASP A 116 -20.85 -19.73 21.24
CA ASP A 116 -22.21 -19.25 21.57
C ASP A 116 -22.20 -18.57 22.94
N ALA A 117 -22.18 -17.23 22.97
CA ALA A 117 -21.95 -16.47 24.19
C ALA A 117 -22.72 -15.14 24.26
N ASN A 118 -22.80 -14.59 25.48
CA ASN A 118 -23.56 -13.37 25.83
C ASN A 118 -22.76 -12.07 25.72
N TYR A 119 -22.02 -11.91 24.62
CA TYR A 119 -21.37 -10.64 24.30
C TYR A 119 -22.42 -9.66 23.79
N ALA A 120 -22.38 -8.41 24.29
CA ALA A 120 -23.45 -7.44 24.05
C ALA A 120 -23.66 -7.18 22.55
N GLU A 121 -22.57 -7.18 21.78
CA GLU A 121 -22.50 -7.00 20.34
C GLU A 121 -23.22 -8.10 19.56
N ALA A 122 -23.31 -9.33 20.10
CA ALA A 122 -23.98 -10.46 19.47
C ALA A 122 -25.39 -10.73 20.04
N VAL A 123 -25.59 -10.57 21.36
CA VAL A 123 -26.85 -10.92 22.03
C VAL A 123 -27.91 -9.82 21.95
N ARG A 124 -27.51 -8.54 21.92
CA ARG A 124 -28.46 -7.40 21.99
C ARG A 124 -28.99 -6.97 20.63
N GLY A 125 -28.35 -7.35 19.54
CA GLY A 125 -28.81 -7.01 18.18
C GLY A 125 -30.13 -7.69 17.85
N ASN A 126 -31.07 -6.95 17.28
CA ASN A 126 -32.35 -7.44 16.75
C ASN A 126 -32.26 -7.84 15.27
N ILE A 127 -31.05 -7.95 14.76
CA ILE A 127 -30.65 -8.31 13.40
C ILE A 127 -29.50 -9.33 13.52
N PRO A 128 -29.27 -10.21 12.52
CA PRO A 128 -28.11 -11.10 12.54
C PRO A 128 -26.79 -10.40 12.87
N GLY A 129 -26.08 -10.86 13.90
CA GLY A 129 -24.92 -10.19 14.47
C GLY A 129 -23.85 -11.17 14.95
N ILE A 130 -22.59 -10.83 14.68
CA ILE A 130 -21.41 -11.60 15.06
C ILE A 130 -20.31 -10.70 15.65
N LEU A 131 -19.43 -11.27 16.46
CA LEU A 131 -18.18 -10.65 16.89
C LEU A 131 -17.01 -11.49 16.37
N LEU A 132 -16.12 -10.86 15.63
CA LEU A 132 -14.93 -11.44 15.02
C LEU A 132 -13.72 -11.14 15.88
N GLU A 133 -13.01 -12.17 16.32
CA GLU A 133 -11.65 -12.08 16.83
C GLU A 133 -10.70 -12.56 15.75
N LEU A 134 -10.16 -11.64 14.94
CA LEU A 134 -9.48 -11.99 13.69
C LEU A 134 -8.19 -12.79 13.90
N LEU A 135 -7.33 -12.29 14.79
CA LEU A 135 -6.00 -12.78 15.14
C LEU A 135 -5.68 -12.43 16.59
N SER A 136 -4.61 -12.96 17.19
CA SER A 136 -4.14 -12.51 18.50
C SER A 136 -3.06 -11.43 18.40
N HIS A 137 -3.34 -10.26 18.97
CA HIS A 137 -2.40 -9.12 18.97
C HIS A 137 -1.29 -9.25 20.03
N GLN A 138 -1.39 -10.22 20.95
CA GLN A 138 -0.31 -10.55 21.88
C GLN A 138 0.65 -11.63 21.34
N ASN A 139 0.29 -12.26 20.22
CA ASN A 139 1.10 -13.31 19.60
C ASN A 139 1.96 -12.73 18.48
N PHE A 140 3.28 -12.68 18.68
CA PHE A 140 4.19 -12.10 17.67
C PHE A 140 4.05 -12.76 16.30
N ALA A 141 3.83 -14.08 16.27
CA ALA A 141 3.65 -14.83 15.04
C ALA A 141 2.53 -14.24 14.16
N GLU A 142 1.43 -13.84 14.78
CA GLU A 142 0.27 -13.26 14.10
C GLU A 142 0.43 -11.76 13.83
N MET A 143 1.16 -11.04 14.70
CA MET A 143 1.48 -9.63 14.47
C MET A 143 2.33 -9.41 13.21
N LYS A 144 3.13 -10.39 12.78
CA LYS A 144 3.80 -10.35 11.46
C LYS A 144 2.82 -10.20 10.30
N PHE A 145 1.66 -10.85 10.39
CA PHE A 145 0.60 -10.74 9.38
C PHE A 145 -0.17 -9.42 9.54
N PHE A 146 -0.46 -8.98 10.76
CA PHE A 146 -1.13 -7.70 11.02
C PHE A 146 -0.42 -6.53 10.30
N TRP A 147 0.91 -6.51 10.37
CA TRP A 147 1.71 -5.47 9.75
C TRP A 147 1.82 -5.54 8.22
N ASP A 148 1.43 -6.66 7.60
CA ASP A 148 1.45 -6.81 6.16
C ASP A 148 0.14 -6.23 5.54
N PRO A 149 0.22 -5.16 4.72
CA PRO A 149 -0.96 -4.60 4.08
C PRO A 149 -1.73 -5.59 3.21
N LYS A 150 -1.05 -6.54 2.56
CA LYS A 150 -1.68 -7.59 1.74
C LYS A 150 -2.53 -8.52 2.61
N PHE A 151 -2.06 -8.86 3.80
CA PHE A 151 -2.86 -9.65 4.75
C PHE A 151 -4.11 -8.87 5.18
N ARG A 152 -3.96 -7.60 5.55
CA ARG A 152 -5.10 -6.74 5.93
C ARG A 152 -6.13 -6.63 4.79
N PHE A 153 -5.68 -6.48 3.55
CA PHE A 153 -6.54 -6.50 2.36
C PHE A 153 -7.26 -7.84 2.20
N THR A 154 -6.54 -8.96 2.21
CA THR A 154 -7.12 -10.31 2.05
C THR A 154 -8.12 -10.63 3.16
N ALA A 155 -7.80 -10.35 4.42
CA ALA A 155 -8.70 -10.58 5.54
C ALA A 155 -9.98 -9.73 5.41
N SER A 156 -9.84 -8.45 5.09
CA SER A 156 -10.99 -7.55 4.88
C SER A 156 -11.87 -8.00 3.71
N ARG A 157 -11.23 -8.41 2.60
CA ARG A 157 -11.93 -8.94 1.43
C ARG A 157 -12.65 -10.26 1.74
N ALA A 158 -12.03 -11.15 2.51
CA ALA A 158 -12.64 -12.42 2.92
C ALA A 158 -13.87 -12.21 3.83
N ILE A 159 -13.81 -11.25 4.74
CA ILE A 159 -14.96 -10.82 5.56
C ILE A 159 -16.10 -10.34 4.65
N TYR A 160 -15.80 -9.44 3.71
CA TYR A 160 -16.78 -8.95 2.72
C TYR A 160 -17.39 -10.09 1.90
N LYS A 161 -16.58 -11.00 1.35
CA LYS A 161 -17.03 -12.20 0.62
C LYS A 161 -18.01 -13.03 1.47
N GLY A 162 -17.66 -13.28 2.73
CA GLY A 162 -18.50 -14.04 3.66
C GLY A 162 -19.85 -13.36 3.94
N MET A 163 -19.85 -12.04 4.15
CA MET A 163 -21.07 -11.25 4.36
C MET A 163 -21.99 -11.30 3.14
N VAL A 164 -21.45 -11.08 1.93
CA VAL A 164 -22.22 -11.15 0.68
C VAL A 164 -22.84 -12.54 0.49
N LYS A 165 -22.07 -13.60 0.72
CA LYS A 165 -22.55 -14.99 0.62
C LYS A 165 -23.70 -15.26 1.59
N PHE A 166 -23.61 -14.77 2.83
CA PHE A 166 -24.68 -14.90 3.81
C PHE A 166 -25.96 -14.16 3.38
N ILE A 167 -25.85 -12.91 2.94
CA ILE A 167 -27.00 -12.10 2.52
C ILE A 167 -27.67 -12.73 1.29
N ALA A 168 -26.89 -13.04 0.25
CA ALA A 168 -27.40 -13.64 -0.97
C ALA A 168 -28.07 -15.01 -0.71
N HIS A 169 -27.48 -15.84 0.14
CA HIS A 169 -28.09 -17.11 0.54
C HIS A 169 -29.41 -16.90 1.31
N SER A 170 -29.43 -15.94 2.24
CA SER A 170 -30.62 -15.60 3.03
C SER A 170 -31.78 -15.14 2.15
N ASN A 171 -31.47 -14.42 1.07
CA ASN A 171 -32.47 -13.86 0.14
C ASN A 171 -32.75 -14.76 -1.08
N LYS A 172 -32.02 -15.87 -1.24
CA LYS A 172 -32.06 -16.76 -2.43
C LYS A 172 -31.71 -16.03 -3.73
N GLU A 173 -30.74 -15.13 -3.64
CA GLU A 173 -30.26 -14.30 -4.74
C GLU A 173 -28.90 -14.78 -5.25
N LYS A 174 -28.60 -14.43 -6.51
CA LYS A 174 -27.24 -14.57 -7.04
C LYS A 174 -26.39 -13.41 -6.52
N TYR A 175 -25.09 -13.63 -6.39
CA TYR A 175 -24.13 -12.60 -6.03
C TYR A 175 -22.97 -12.56 -7.01
N ALA A 176 -22.29 -11.42 -7.01
CA ALA A 176 -20.95 -11.26 -7.56
C ALA A 176 -20.10 -10.51 -6.52
N ILE A 177 -18.82 -10.84 -6.47
CA ILE A 177 -17.84 -10.14 -5.63
C ILE A 177 -17.16 -9.07 -6.49
N GLN A 178 -16.85 -7.90 -5.93
CA GLN A 178 -16.16 -6.84 -6.68
C GLN A 178 -14.81 -7.33 -7.25
N PRO A 179 -14.35 -6.84 -8.42
CA PRO A 179 -13.10 -7.25 -9.02
C PRO A 179 -11.85 -6.84 -8.21
N LEU A 180 -10.69 -7.38 -8.62
CA LEU A 180 -9.39 -6.91 -8.17
C LEU A 180 -8.93 -5.69 -9.01
N PRO A 181 -8.03 -4.85 -8.48
CA PRO A 181 -7.42 -3.75 -9.25
C PRO A 181 -6.79 -4.23 -10.55
N VAL A 182 -6.75 -3.36 -11.56
CA VAL A 182 -6.07 -3.66 -12.83
C VAL A 182 -4.55 -3.69 -12.64
N ASN A 183 -3.84 -4.37 -13.54
CA ASN A 183 -2.38 -4.43 -13.56
C ASN A 183 -1.80 -3.86 -14.86
N GLY A 184 -0.51 -3.53 -14.88
CA GLY A 184 0.21 -3.12 -16.10
C GLY A 184 -0.35 -1.85 -16.72
N PHE A 185 -0.71 -0.86 -15.89
CA PHE A 185 -1.32 0.38 -16.37
C PHE A 185 -0.30 1.22 -17.13
N SER A 186 -0.73 1.87 -18.21
CA SER A 186 0.09 2.84 -18.94
C SER A 186 -0.73 4.03 -19.42
N ALA A 187 -0.09 5.20 -19.47
CA ALA A 187 -0.65 6.45 -19.96
C ALA A 187 0.36 7.14 -20.89
N LEU A 188 0.13 7.03 -22.20
CA LEU A 188 1.07 7.49 -23.23
C LEU A 188 0.53 8.65 -24.05
N LEU A 189 1.34 9.70 -24.22
CA LEU A 189 1.02 10.80 -25.11
C LEU A 189 1.05 10.37 -26.58
N ASN A 190 -0.01 10.75 -27.31
CA ASN A 190 -0.10 10.67 -28.76
C ASN A 190 -0.54 12.03 -29.31
N GLY A 191 0.42 12.94 -29.46
CA GLY A 191 0.15 14.35 -29.79
C GLY A 191 -0.54 15.06 -28.62
N GLN A 192 -1.77 15.54 -28.83
CA GLN A 192 -2.60 16.14 -27.78
C GLN A 192 -3.55 15.13 -27.11
N ASN A 193 -3.49 13.85 -27.49
CA ASN A 193 -4.31 12.79 -26.93
C ASN A 193 -3.48 11.91 -26.00
N VAL A 194 -4.17 11.13 -25.17
CA VAL A 194 -3.55 10.18 -24.25
C VAL A 194 -4.14 8.81 -24.51
N SER A 195 -3.29 7.83 -24.83
CA SER A 195 -3.66 6.43 -24.90
C SER A 195 -3.45 5.78 -23.55
N LEU A 196 -4.52 5.27 -22.95
CA LEU A 196 -4.52 4.51 -21.71
C LEU A 196 -4.72 3.02 -22.00
N SER A 197 -3.98 2.14 -21.33
CA SER A 197 -4.19 0.68 -21.40
C SER A 197 -3.80 -0.03 -20.10
N TRP A 198 -4.44 -1.15 -19.81
CA TRP A 198 -4.24 -1.96 -18.60
C TRP A 198 -4.65 -3.42 -18.84
N GLU A 199 -4.45 -4.28 -17.85
CA GLU A 199 -4.90 -5.68 -17.87
C GLU A 199 -5.89 -6.00 -16.73
N PRO A 200 -6.87 -6.89 -16.97
CA PRO A 200 -7.69 -7.47 -15.91
C PRO A 200 -6.85 -8.36 -15.00
N VAL A 201 -7.20 -8.38 -13.71
CA VAL A 201 -6.64 -9.32 -12.73
C VAL A 201 -7.69 -10.32 -12.30
N ASN A 202 -7.36 -11.62 -12.40
CA ASN A 202 -8.24 -12.71 -12.01
C ASN A 202 -8.07 -13.04 -10.52
N ASP A 203 -9.19 -13.20 -9.79
CA ASP A 203 -9.20 -13.72 -8.42
C ASP A 203 -9.35 -15.26 -8.46
N PRO A 204 -8.29 -16.04 -8.16
CA PRO A 204 -8.35 -17.50 -8.25
C PRO A 204 -9.31 -18.13 -7.23
N LEU A 205 -9.68 -17.41 -6.16
CA LEU A 205 -10.59 -17.89 -5.12
C LEU A 205 -12.04 -17.44 -5.34
N GLU A 206 -12.29 -16.55 -6.30
CA GLU A 206 -13.62 -15.97 -6.50
C GLU A 206 -13.90 -15.69 -7.99
N PRO A 207 -14.37 -16.69 -8.76
CA PRO A 207 -14.63 -16.55 -10.20
C PRO A 207 -15.67 -15.47 -10.53
N THR A 208 -16.58 -15.15 -9.60
CA THR A 208 -17.57 -14.09 -9.80
C THR A 208 -16.97 -12.69 -9.79
N ALA A 209 -15.71 -12.54 -9.38
CA ALA A 209 -14.98 -11.27 -9.36
C ALA A 209 -14.40 -10.85 -10.71
N SER A 210 -14.78 -11.53 -11.79
CA SER A 210 -14.34 -11.15 -13.15
C SER A 210 -14.85 -9.76 -13.51
N PRO A 211 -14.01 -8.89 -14.11
CA PRO A 211 -14.42 -7.55 -14.54
C PRO A 211 -15.35 -7.60 -15.76
N GLU A 212 -16.38 -6.75 -15.75
CA GLU A 212 -17.33 -6.54 -16.85
C GLU A 212 -17.11 -5.18 -17.56
N GLY A 213 -16.28 -4.31 -16.98
CA GLY A 213 -15.95 -2.99 -17.50
C GLY A 213 -15.00 -2.27 -16.55
N TYR A 214 -14.70 -1.01 -16.88
CA TYR A 214 -13.76 -0.18 -16.12
C TYR A 214 -14.24 1.26 -16.04
N ILE A 215 -13.89 1.94 -14.95
CA ILE A 215 -14.08 3.39 -14.81
C ILE A 215 -12.71 4.06 -14.91
N VAL A 216 -12.58 4.99 -15.84
CA VAL A 216 -11.41 5.83 -16.03
C VAL A 216 -11.64 7.15 -15.33
N TYR A 217 -10.93 7.39 -14.23
CA TYR A 217 -10.97 8.66 -13.52
C TYR A 217 -9.87 9.59 -14.02
N LYS A 218 -10.16 10.89 -14.09
CA LYS A 218 -9.23 11.93 -14.52
C LYS A 218 -9.12 13.05 -13.48
N ARG A 219 -7.90 13.54 -13.26
CA ARG A 219 -7.59 14.72 -12.44
C ARG A 219 -6.70 15.68 -13.22
N GLU A 220 -7.01 16.98 -13.18
CA GLU A 220 -6.12 18.03 -13.69
C GLU A 220 -5.37 18.73 -12.57
N GLY A 221 -4.04 18.79 -12.65
CA GLY A 221 -3.17 19.39 -11.63
C GLY A 221 -3.44 18.83 -10.24
N ASN A 222 -3.55 19.72 -9.26
CA ASN A 222 -3.75 19.39 -7.84
C ASN A 222 -5.24 19.30 -7.43
N GLY A 223 -6.15 19.13 -8.39
CA GLY A 223 -7.60 19.02 -8.15
C GLY A 223 -8.04 17.66 -7.59
N GLY A 224 -9.35 17.45 -7.48
CA GLY A 224 -9.92 16.11 -7.25
C GLY A 224 -10.04 15.31 -8.55
N PHE A 225 -10.16 13.99 -8.44
CA PHE A 225 -10.61 13.16 -9.56
C PHE A 225 -12.08 13.48 -9.88
N ASP A 226 -12.43 13.40 -11.17
CA ASP A 226 -13.79 13.51 -11.66
C ASP A 226 -14.67 12.31 -11.28
N ASN A 227 -15.90 12.26 -11.80
CA ASN A 227 -16.84 11.15 -11.56
C ASN A 227 -16.56 9.91 -12.43
N GLY A 228 -15.46 9.92 -13.19
CA GLY A 228 -15.05 8.83 -14.05
C GLY A 228 -15.83 8.66 -15.36
N THR A 229 -15.22 7.94 -16.30
CA THR A 229 -15.80 7.57 -17.59
C THR A 229 -15.80 6.05 -17.73
N LEU A 230 -16.99 5.47 -17.97
CA LEU A 230 -17.13 4.03 -18.19
C LEU A 230 -16.55 3.61 -19.55
N THR A 231 -15.78 2.53 -19.55
CA THR A 231 -15.37 1.80 -20.75
C THR A 231 -15.59 0.29 -20.59
N ARG A 232 -15.76 -0.42 -21.70
CA ARG A 232 -15.91 -1.88 -21.76
C ARG A 232 -14.68 -2.57 -22.36
N THR A 233 -13.64 -1.80 -22.67
CA THR A 233 -12.36 -2.28 -23.20
C THR A 233 -11.25 -2.03 -22.19
N ASN A 234 -10.14 -2.75 -22.32
CA ASN A 234 -8.96 -2.60 -21.48
C ASN A 234 -8.08 -1.40 -21.89
N SER A 235 -8.71 -0.41 -22.50
CA SER A 235 -8.07 0.78 -23.05
C SER A 235 -9.06 1.92 -23.15
N PHE A 236 -8.52 3.14 -23.16
CA PHE A 236 -9.26 4.38 -23.30
C PHE A 236 -8.39 5.44 -23.99
N VAL A 237 -9.01 6.36 -24.73
CA VAL A 237 -8.29 7.49 -25.32
C VAL A 237 -8.89 8.78 -24.80
N ASP A 238 -8.12 9.56 -24.05
CA ASP A 238 -8.48 10.93 -23.69
C ASP A 238 -8.03 11.88 -24.80
N LEU A 239 -8.92 12.78 -25.22
CA LEU A 239 -8.73 13.63 -26.39
C LEU A 239 -8.47 15.08 -25.97
N ASN A 240 -7.51 15.72 -26.63
CA ASN A 240 -7.22 17.14 -26.51
C ASN A 240 -6.97 17.60 -25.06
N ILE A 241 -6.02 16.95 -24.38
CA ILE A 241 -5.62 17.38 -23.04
C ILE A 241 -4.91 18.75 -23.06
N PRO A 242 -5.03 19.56 -21.99
CA PRO A 242 -4.44 20.90 -21.98
C PRO A 242 -2.91 20.87 -21.89
N GLU A 243 -2.26 21.83 -22.57
CA GLU A 243 -0.82 22.04 -22.43
C GLU A 243 -0.46 22.71 -21.10
N GLY A 244 0.74 22.44 -20.60
CA GLY A 244 1.28 23.04 -19.37
C GLY A 244 0.63 22.56 -18.08
N LYS A 245 -0.20 21.50 -18.13
CA LYS A 245 -0.81 20.87 -16.95
C LYS A 245 -0.43 19.40 -16.87
N VAL A 246 -0.25 18.93 -15.64
CA VAL A 246 -0.25 17.50 -15.33
C VAL A 246 -1.69 16.99 -15.38
N ILE A 247 -1.90 15.88 -16.09
CA ILE A 247 -3.17 15.15 -16.13
C ILE A 247 -2.91 13.75 -15.57
N SER A 248 -3.64 13.38 -14.53
CA SER A 248 -3.49 12.11 -13.84
C SER A 248 -4.71 11.23 -14.03
N TYR A 249 -4.48 9.92 -14.09
CA TYR A 249 -5.52 8.92 -14.28
C TYR A 249 -5.39 7.79 -13.26
N LYS A 250 -6.52 7.23 -12.87
CA LYS A 250 -6.59 5.93 -12.19
C LYS A 250 -7.73 5.13 -12.79
N ILE A 251 -7.58 3.81 -12.78
CA ILE A 251 -8.55 2.88 -13.34
C ILE A 251 -9.09 1.99 -12.23
N THR A 252 -10.40 1.79 -12.21
CA THR A 252 -11.03 0.75 -11.41
C THR A 252 -11.75 -0.25 -12.31
N ALA A 253 -11.72 -1.51 -11.92
CA ALA A 253 -12.49 -2.56 -12.54
C ALA A 253 -13.88 -2.64 -11.89
N ILE A 254 -14.91 -2.89 -12.69
CA ILE A 254 -16.28 -3.01 -12.19
C ILE A 254 -16.96 -4.28 -12.67
N ASN A 255 -17.87 -4.80 -11.86
CA ASN A 255 -18.87 -5.79 -12.25
C ASN A 255 -20.16 -5.56 -11.44
N SER A 256 -21.12 -6.48 -11.54
CA SER A 256 -22.36 -6.41 -10.76
C SER A 256 -22.19 -6.49 -9.23
N GLY A 257 -21.00 -6.89 -8.74
CA GLY A 257 -20.64 -6.96 -7.32
C GLY A 257 -20.01 -5.70 -6.74
N GLY A 258 -19.64 -4.73 -7.59
CA GLY A 258 -19.08 -3.44 -7.17
C GLY A 258 -17.86 -3.01 -7.97
N GLU A 259 -17.07 -2.13 -7.36
CA GLU A 259 -15.89 -1.49 -7.95
C GLU A 259 -14.63 -1.91 -7.18
N SER A 260 -13.54 -2.17 -7.90
CA SER A 260 -12.26 -2.56 -7.32
C SER A 260 -11.58 -1.40 -6.59
N PHE A 261 -10.52 -1.71 -5.85
CA PHE A 261 -9.54 -0.68 -5.50
C PHE A 261 -8.91 -0.11 -6.80
N PRO A 262 -8.43 1.13 -6.79
CA PRO A 262 -7.85 1.75 -7.98
C PRO A 262 -6.50 1.12 -8.34
N SER A 263 -6.12 1.24 -9.61
CA SER A 263 -4.73 1.15 -10.05
C SER A 263 -3.85 2.18 -9.33
N GLU A 264 -2.54 2.09 -9.52
CA GLU A 264 -1.66 3.25 -9.34
C GLU A 264 -2.13 4.45 -10.19
N ILE A 265 -1.66 5.64 -9.83
CA ILE A 265 -2.00 6.88 -10.52
C ILE A 265 -0.88 7.23 -11.49
N LEU A 266 -1.18 7.13 -12.78
CA LEU A 266 -0.26 7.54 -13.85
C LEU A 266 -0.61 8.93 -14.35
N SER A 267 0.42 9.69 -14.68
CA SER A 267 0.30 11.08 -15.12
C SER A 267 0.98 11.33 -16.46
N VAL A 268 0.47 12.31 -17.19
CA VAL A 268 1.08 12.82 -18.42
C VAL A 268 1.08 14.34 -18.40
N GLY A 269 1.89 14.96 -19.25
CA GLY A 269 1.90 16.41 -19.41
C GLY A 269 2.49 16.82 -20.74
N ILE A 270 1.87 17.82 -21.37
CA ILE A 270 2.36 18.41 -22.62
C ILE A 270 3.15 19.68 -22.27
N GLY A 271 4.47 19.60 -22.44
CA GLY A 271 5.39 20.71 -22.25
C GLY A 271 5.54 21.60 -23.48
N LYS A 272 6.39 22.62 -23.36
CA LYS A 272 6.74 23.53 -24.46
C LYS A 272 7.64 22.86 -25.50
N ASP A 273 8.56 22.01 -25.04
CA ASP A 273 9.37 21.16 -25.90
C ASP A 273 8.61 19.87 -26.24
N LYS A 274 8.34 19.69 -27.53
CA LYS A 274 7.64 18.54 -28.11
C LYS A 274 8.60 17.61 -28.88
N ASN A 275 9.88 17.96 -28.97
CA ASN A 275 10.90 17.21 -29.71
C ASN A 275 11.52 16.10 -28.85
N LYS A 276 11.59 16.31 -27.53
CA LYS A 276 12.06 15.32 -26.56
C LYS A 276 10.89 14.57 -25.94
N LYS A 277 11.01 13.25 -25.85
CA LYS A 277 10.01 12.38 -25.25
C LYS A 277 10.53 11.75 -23.97
N LEU A 278 9.91 12.07 -22.84
CA LEU A 278 10.30 11.55 -21.53
C LEU A 278 9.26 10.52 -21.09
N LEU A 279 9.72 9.42 -20.51
CA LEU A 279 8.86 8.40 -19.89
C LEU A 279 9.20 8.28 -18.41
N ILE A 280 8.19 8.40 -17.57
CA ILE A 280 8.28 8.05 -16.16
C ILE A 280 7.82 6.60 -16.00
N ILE A 281 8.66 5.74 -15.44
CA ILE A 281 8.27 4.40 -15.02
C ILE A 281 8.06 4.47 -13.51
N ASN A 282 6.83 4.24 -13.06
CA ASN A 282 6.56 4.06 -11.65
C ASN A 282 6.84 2.62 -11.28
N ALA A 283 7.97 2.36 -10.65
CA ALA A 283 8.31 1.04 -10.12
C ALA A 283 8.11 0.97 -8.61
N PHE A 284 7.58 2.02 -7.97
CA PHE A 284 7.34 2.03 -6.53
C PHE A 284 5.91 1.57 -6.22
N ASP A 285 5.71 0.25 -6.22
CA ASP A 285 4.46 -0.43 -5.89
C ASP A 285 4.55 -1.21 -4.56
N ARG A 286 5.74 -1.24 -3.94
CA ARG A 286 6.00 -1.95 -2.68
C ARG A 286 4.98 -1.61 -1.59
N LEU A 287 4.39 -2.69 -1.07
CA LEU A 287 3.67 -2.77 0.21
C LEU A 287 4.27 -3.90 1.03
N ALA A 288 4.77 -3.60 2.23
CA ALA A 288 5.51 -4.56 3.04
C ALA A 288 5.29 -4.35 4.54
N ALA A 289 5.40 -5.43 5.31
CA ALA A 289 5.54 -5.37 6.76
C ALA A 289 6.95 -4.87 7.15
N PRO A 290 7.14 -4.34 8.38
CA PRO A 290 8.44 -3.96 8.90
C PRO A 290 9.40 -5.16 8.96
N ALA A 291 10.69 -4.87 8.96
CA ALA A 291 11.71 -5.87 9.26
C ALA A 291 11.46 -6.53 10.62
N GLN A 292 11.84 -7.80 10.72
CA GLN A 292 11.56 -8.65 11.88
C GLN A 292 12.86 -9.26 12.40
N ILE A 293 12.92 -9.46 13.71
CA ILE A 293 13.95 -10.28 14.35
C ILE A 293 13.29 -11.43 15.10
N VAL A 294 13.82 -12.64 14.92
CA VAL A 294 13.36 -13.86 15.62
C VAL A 294 14.58 -14.65 16.04
N GLU A 295 14.96 -14.48 17.30
CA GLU A 295 16.03 -15.20 17.98
C GLU A 295 15.43 -15.96 19.18
N LYS A 296 16.22 -16.85 19.80
CA LYS A 296 15.73 -17.77 20.84
C LYS A 296 14.92 -17.08 21.96
N ASP A 297 15.44 -15.98 22.50
CA ASP A 297 14.85 -15.23 23.61
C ASP A 297 14.43 -13.80 23.19
N PHE A 298 14.63 -13.41 21.93
CA PHE A 298 14.37 -12.06 21.43
C PHE A 298 13.53 -12.09 20.16
N GLU A 299 12.42 -11.37 20.12
CA GLU A 299 11.68 -11.16 18.87
C GLU A 299 11.01 -9.80 18.81
N GLY A 300 10.71 -9.33 17.60
CA GLY A 300 10.07 -8.04 17.43
C GLY A 300 10.24 -7.46 16.04
N PHE A 301 9.83 -6.20 15.91
CA PHE A 301 9.92 -5.43 14.68
C PHE A 301 11.07 -4.41 14.75
N LEU A 302 11.86 -4.33 13.69
CA LEU A 302 13.01 -3.45 13.53
C LEU A 302 12.66 -2.27 12.62
N PHE A 303 11.76 -1.39 13.07
CA PHE A 303 11.29 -0.23 12.29
C PHE A 303 12.41 0.73 11.85
N ASN A 304 13.55 0.75 12.55
CA ASN A 304 14.71 1.58 12.15
C ASN A 304 15.55 0.97 11.03
N PHE A 305 15.32 -0.29 10.69
CA PHE A 305 16.03 -1.00 9.63
C PHE A 305 15.22 -1.02 8.34
N ASP A 306 13.93 -1.32 8.46
CA ASP A 306 12.93 -1.25 7.39
C ASP A 306 11.58 -1.13 8.10
N GLU A 307 10.90 0.01 7.97
CA GLU A 307 9.59 0.22 8.60
C GLU A 307 8.45 -0.48 7.84
N GLY A 308 8.78 -1.06 6.69
CA GLY A 308 7.81 -1.54 5.73
C GLY A 308 7.11 -0.38 5.04
N VAL A 309 6.17 -0.71 4.16
CA VAL A 309 5.46 0.30 3.36
C VAL A 309 3.97 0.02 3.45
N GLN A 310 3.24 0.93 4.08
CA GLN A 310 1.80 0.78 4.32
C GLN A 310 0.98 1.31 3.15
N TYR A 311 -0.27 0.86 2.99
CA TYR A 311 -1.15 1.33 1.91
C TYR A 311 -1.74 2.71 2.25
N GLN A 312 -1.43 3.74 1.44
CA GLN A 312 -1.88 5.12 1.58
C GLN A 312 -1.49 5.80 2.89
N LYS A 313 -2.09 5.39 4.01
CA LYS A 313 -1.88 5.93 5.36
C LYS A 313 -2.03 4.84 6.40
N ASP A 314 -1.27 4.96 7.48
CA ASP A 314 -1.36 4.07 8.64
C ASP A 314 -1.53 4.87 9.94
N VAL A 315 -2.25 4.26 10.88
CA VAL A 315 -2.51 4.80 12.23
C VAL A 315 -2.18 3.77 13.31
N ALA A 316 -1.63 2.61 12.93
CA ALA A 316 -1.33 1.51 13.83
C ALA A 316 0.04 1.67 14.50
N PHE A 317 0.97 2.39 13.89
CA PHE A 317 2.30 2.62 14.47
C PHE A 317 2.27 3.59 15.65
N THR A 318 2.51 3.05 16.85
CA THR A 318 2.54 3.80 18.11
C THR A 318 3.94 4.28 18.49
N GLY A 319 4.99 3.75 17.85
CA GLY A 319 6.39 4.07 18.13
C GLY A 319 7.27 2.83 17.99
N GLU A 320 8.58 3.03 17.97
CA GLU A 320 9.53 1.91 17.86
C GLU A 320 9.40 0.96 19.05
N GLN A 321 9.51 -0.35 18.80
CA GLN A 321 9.54 -1.36 19.85
C GLN A 321 10.81 -1.19 20.70
N ILE A 322 10.65 -1.19 22.02
CA ILE A 322 11.73 -1.03 23.00
C ILE A 322 11.99 -2.31 23.81
N ASN A 323 11.06 -3.26 23.81
CA ASN A 323 11.20 -4.51 24.55
C ASN A 323 11.01 -5.72 23.64
N PHE A 324 12.09 -6.46 23.43
CA PHE A 324 12.17 -7.64 22.57
C PHE A 324 12.21 -8.95 23.38
N ASP A 325 12.31 -8.89 24.71
CA ASP A 325 12.40 -10.08 25.56
C ASP A 325 11.02 -10.72 25.73
N ARG A 326 10.85 -11.92 25.17
CA ARG A 326 9.60 -12.70 25.23
C ARG A 326 9.14 -13.02 26.65
N LYS A 327 10.06 -13.05 27.62
CA LYS A 327 9.75 -13.35 29.03
C LYS A 327 9.34 -12.12 29.82
N SER A 328 9.37 -10.94 29.19
CA SER A 328 9.00 -9.71 29.86
C SER A 328 7.48 -9.63 30.04
N GLU A 329 7.02 -9.88 31.26
CA GLU A 329 5.60 -9.85 31.61
C GLU A 329 5.06 -8.42 31.67
N PHE A 330 3.76 -8.28 31.35
CA PHE A 330 3.00 -7.10 31.68
C PHE A 330 2.91 -6.94 33.20
N LYS A 331 3.27 -5.77 33.72
CA LYS A 331 3.14 -5.43 35.14
C LYS A 331 2.13 -4.31 35.38
N SER A 332 2.14 -3.31 34.50
CA SER A 332 1.22 -2.18 34.51
C SER A 332 1.29 -1.47 33.15
N ASN A 333 0.43 -0.48 32.93
CA ASN A 333 0.52 0.38 31.74
C ASN A 333 1.88 1.11 31.66
N ASP A 334 2.50 1.41 32.80
CA ASP A 334 3.85 2.02 32.87
C ASP A 334 4.99 1.00 32.65
N ALA A 335 4.68 -0.30 32.66
CA ALA A 335 5.62 -1.40 32.45
C ALA A 335 4.94 -2.52 31.65
N PRO A 336 4.68 -2.30 30.34
CA PRO A 336 3.82 -3.19 29.56
C PRO A 336 4.46 -4.52 29.16
N GLY A 337 5.78 -4.68 29.31
CA GLY A 337 6.48 -5.93 29.04
C GLY A 337 6.86 -6.11 27.58
N PHE A 338 6.80 -7.35 27.09
CA PHE A 338 7.15 -7.73 25.72
C PHE A 338 6.31 -6.96 24.68
N GLY A 339 6.95 -6.47 23.62
CA GLY A 339 6.28 -5.70 22.57
C GLY A 339 6.02 -4.22 22.94
N ALA A 340 6.44 -3.77 24.13
CA ALA A 340 6.38 -2.36 24.52
C ALA A 340 6.98 -1.47 23.43
N SER A 341 6.30 -0.35 23.14
CA SER A 341 6.75 0.66 22.19
C SER A 341 7.13 1.95 22.90
N LYS A 342 7.78 2.88 22.18
CA LYS A 342 8.02 4.25 22.66
C LYS A 342 6.74 5.05 22.91
N SER A 343 5.61 4.64 22.31
CA SER A 343 4.32 5.35 22.39
C SER A 343 4.36 6.82 21.95
N ASP A 344 5.41 7.25 21.25
CA ASP A 344 5.65 8.64 20.84
C ASP A 344 5.06 8.98 19.46
N LYS A 345 4.30 8.05 18.87
CA LYS A 345 3.58 8.19 17.60
C LYS A 345 2.09 7.86 17.69
N GLU A 346 1.58 7.59 18.89
CA GLU A 346 0.14 7.41 19.10
C GLU A 346 -0.65 8.63 18.58
N CYS A 347 -1.82 8.37 18.01
CA CYS A 347 -2.68 9.37 17.37
C CYS A 347 -2.11 10.06 16.11
N LEU A 348 -0.92 9.65 15.62
CA LEU A 348 -0.40 10.16 14.37
C LEU A 348 -0.97 9.38 13.18
N VAL A 349 -1.20 10.13 12.10
CA VAL A 349 -1.45 9.56 10.77
C VAL A 349 -0.14 9.59 10.02
N ILE A 350 0.35 8.44 9.58
CA ILE A 350 1.63 8.28 8.92
C ILE A 350 1.38 7.93 7.46
N ALA A 351 2.08 8.60 6.55
CA ALA A 351 1.99 8.35 5.12
C ALA A 351 2.66 7.00 4.78
N GLY A 352 1.95 6.20 3.99
CA GLY A 352 2.50 5.05 3.29
C GLY A 352 2.62 5.33 1.80
N ASN A 353 2.53 4.27 0.98
CA ASN A 353 2.57 4.40 -0.47
C ASN A 353 1.26 5.01 -1.00
N SER A 354 1.36 6.20 -1.60
CA SER A 354 0.22 6.90 -2.23
C SER A 354 -0.07 6.45 -3.65
N PHE A 355 0.92 5.82 -4.32
CA PHE A 355 0.89 5.43 -5.73
C PHE A 355 0.69 6.60 -6.73
N ASP A 356 1.01 7.84 -6.33
CA ASP A 356 0.75 9.07 -7.11
C ASP A 356 2.02 9.90 -7.36
N TYR A 357 3.16 9.24 -7.51
CA TYR A 357 4.46 9.90 -7.68
C TYR A 357 4.76 10.41 -9.11
N PRO A 358 4.23 9.81 -10.20
CA PRO A 358 4.43 10.35 -11.55
C PRO A 358 3.95 11.80 -11.71
N SER A 359 2.95 12.23 -10.93
CA SER A 359 2.50 13.62 -10.94
C SER A 359 3.56 14.59 -10.39
N ILE A 360 4.30 14.19 -9.35
CA ILE A 360 5.33 15.00 -8.69
C ILE A 360 6.57 15.14 -9.58
N HIS A 361 7.03 14.04 -10.17
CA HIS A 361 8.14 14.04 -11.14
C HIS A 361 7.76 14.81 -12.41
N GLY A 362 6.56 14.54 -12.93
CA GLY A 362 6.02 15.16 -14.12
C GLY A 362 5.82 16.67 -14.01
N GLU A 363 5.38 17.18 -12.85
CA GLU A 363 5.29 18.62 -12.58
C GLU A 363 6.66 19.29 -12.71
N ALA A 364 7.71 18.69 -12.14
CA ALA A 364 9.07 19.20 -12.24
C ALA A 364 9.62 19.16 -13.68
N MET A 365 9.26 18.15 -14.48
CA MET A 365 9.60 18.07 -15.91
C MET A 365 8.88 19.11 -16.75
N LEU A 366 7.58 19.37 -16.48
CA LEU A 366 6.81 20.41 -17.15
C LEU A 366 7.34 21.80 -16.86
N GLU A 367 7.75 22.07 -15.62
CA GLU A 367 8.39 23.33 -15.24
C GLU A 367 9.72 23.53 -15.99
N ALA A 368 10.45 22.44 -16.26
CA ALA A 368 11.62 22.45 -17.13
C ALA A 368 11.29 22.54 -18.63
N GLY A 369 10.01 22.43 -19.00
CA GLY A 369 9.48 22.62 -20.35
C GLY A 369 9.23 21.34 -21.13
N PHE A 370 9.42 20.15 -20.55
CA PHE A 370 9.38 18.88 -21.27
C PHE A 370 8.01 18.19 -21.19
N SER A 371 7.63 17.54 -22.28
CA SER A 371 6.48 16.64 -22.30
C SER A 371 6.85 15.29 -21.72
N PHE A 372 5.94 14.66 -20.97
CA PHE A 372 6.18 13.35 -20.37
C PHE A 372 4.95 12.43 -20.46
N SER A 373 5.21 11.14 -20.54
CA SER A 373 4.25 10.05 -20.36
C SER A 373 4.61 9.24 -19.11
N SER A 374 3.72 8.36 -18.65
CA SER A 374 4.07 7.43 -17.57
C SER A 374 3.47 6.04 -17.75
N THR A 375 4.10 5.06 -17.10
CA THR A 375 3.73 3.65 -17.15
C THR A 375 4.14 2.95 -15.86
N SER A 376 3.47 1.85 -15.53
CA SER A 376 3.98 0.89 -14.55
C SER A 376 5.21 0.17 -15.09
N ASP A 377 6.03 -0.38 -14.20
CA ASP A 377 7.16 -1.24 -14.56
C ASP A 377 6.68 -2.57 -15.14
N GLU A 378 5.58 -3.18 -14.67
CA GLU A 378 5.08 -4.44 -15.23
C GLU A 378 4.71 -4.29 -16.72
N ALA A 379 4.15 -3.16 -17.13
CA ALA A 379 3.86 -2.90 -18.54
C ALA A 379 5.15 -2.84 -19.40
N VAL A 380 6.27 -2.40 -18.83
CA VAL A 380 7.58 -2.39 -19.49
C VAL A 380 8.18 -3.80 -19.51
N GLU A 381 8.10 -4.52 -18.39
CA GLU A 381 8.61 -5.90 -18.25
C GLU A 381 7.91 -6.88 -19.18
N ASP A 382 6.59 -6.75 -19.34
CA ASP A 382 5.77 -7.49 -20.29
C ASP A 382 6.07 -7.12 -21.76
N GLY A 383 6.91 -6.10 -22.01
CA GLY A 383 7.28 -5.64 -23.34
C GLY A 383 6.17 -4.88 -24.07
N LYS A 384 5.15 -4.39 -23.35
CA LYS A 384 4.04 -3.62 -23.94
C LYS A 384 4.48 -2.18 -24.27
N ILE A 385 5.47 -1.66 -23.56
CA ILE A 385 5.99 -0.30 -23.76
C ILE A 385 7.37 -0.34 -24.43
N PRO A 386 7.49 0.08 -25.71
CA PRO A 386 8.78 0.14 -26.39
C PRO A 386 9.57 1.39 -25.95
N LEU A 387 10.62 1.19 -25.13
CA LEU A 387 11.41 2.29 -24.57
C LEU A 387 12.18 3.11 -25.64
N ASN A 388 12.49 2.53 -26.80
CA ASN A 388 13.23 3.19 -27.89
C ASN A 388 12.51 4.44 -28.46
N GLY A 389 11.21 4.58 -28.22
CA GLY A 389 10.42 5.76 -28.59
C GLY A 389 10.69 6.99 -27.72
N PHE A 390 11.47 6.85 -26.63
CA PHE A 390 11.76 7.89 -25.66
C PHE A 390 13.24 8.29 -25.66
N ASP A 391 13.53 9.49 -25.15
CA ASP A 391 14.88 10.05 -25.02
C ASP A 391 15.46 9.88 -23.62
N LEU A 392 14.57 9.86 -22.63
CA LEU A 392 14.86 9.71 -21.22
C LEU A 392 13.82 8.79 -20.59
N VAL A 393 14.30 7.88 -19.74
CA VAL A 393 13.47 7.19 -18.75
C VAL A 393 13.80 7.77 -17.37
N ASP A 394 12.77 8.09 -16.60
CA ASP A 394 12.81 8.40 -15.18
C ASP A 394 12.17 7.24 -14.42
N LEU A 395 12.99 6.46 -13.71
CA LEU A 395 12.55 5.30 -12.94
C LEU A 395 12.36 5.71 -11.47
N ILE A 396 11.09 5.83 -11.08
CA ILE A 396 10.71 6.07 -9.68
C ILE A 396 10.89 4.75 -8.94
N ALA A 397 11.91 4.68 -8.08
CA ALA A 397 12.17 3.51 -7.26
C ALA A 397 11.69 3.69 -5.82
N GLY A 398 11.35 4.90 -5.36
CA GLY A 398 10.76 5.11 -4.03
C GLY A 398 11.46 4.32 -2.91
N GLU A 399 10.69 3.50 -2.21
CA GLU A 399 11.21 2.48 -1.28
C GLU A 399 11.11 1.04 -1.81
N GLU A 400 11.01 0.90 -3.14
CA GLU A 400 11.04 -0.37 -3.85
C GLU A 400 12.29 -1.17 -3.48
N ARG A 401 12.07 -2.42 -3.07
CA ARG A 401 13.11 -3.29 -2.53
C ARG A 401 12.65 -4.73 -2.56
N TYR A 402 13.52 -5.62 -3.04
CA TYR A 402 13.29 -7.04 -3.00
C TYR A 402 12.89 -7.47 -1.58
N THR A 403 11.66 -7.97 -1.46
CA THR A 403 11.09 -8.38 -0.19
C THR A 403 10.81 -9.87 -0.23
N LYS A 404 11.58 -10.61 0.57
CA LYS A 404 11.33 -12.01 0.86
C LYS A 404 10.48 -12.14 2.11
N SER A 405 9.17 -12.24 1.92
CA SER A 405 8.23 -12.35 3.04
C SER A 405 8.04 -13.82 3.43
N LYS A 406 8.31 -14.13 4.70
CA LYS A 406 7.92 -15.39 5.35
C LYS A 406 7.04 -15.05 6.57
N LEU A 407 5.76 -14.79 6.31
CA LEU A 407 4.81 -14.42 7.36
C LEU A 407 4.39 -15.64 8.19
N GLY A 408 4.13 -16.76 7.51
CA GLY A 408 3.59 -17.99 8.08
C GLY A 408 4.59 -19.01 8.62
N LEU A 409 4.02 -19.97 9.34
CA LEU A 409 4.67 -21.13 9.94
C LEU A 409 4.81 -22.31 8.99
N ASP A 410 3.87 -22.46 8.05
CA ASP A 410 4.08 -23.23 6.82
C ASP A 410 4.74 -22.30 5.79
N PRO A 411 5.83 -22.69 5.11
CA PRO A 411 6.54 -21.83 4.17
C PRO A 411 5.69 -21.46 2.95
N VAL A 412 4.93 -20.36 3.07
CA VAL A 412 4.62 -19.49 1.94
C VAL A 412 5.73 -18.43 1.90
N ILE A 413 6.62 -18.58 0.92
CA ILE A 413 7.66 -17.60 0.63
C ILE A 413 7.17 -16.82 -0.57
N ALA A 414 6.89 -15.53 -0.37
CA ALA A 414 6.65 -14.61 -1.46
C ALA A 414 7.92 -13.80 -1.70
N GLU A 415 8.37 -13.76 -2.95
CA GLU A 415 9.50 -12.97 -3.41
C GLU A 415 8.92 -11.92 -4.37
N ASN A 416 8.82 -10.68 -3.90
CA ASN A 416 8.19 -9.58 -4.63
C ASN A 416 9.16 -8.38 -4.69
N TYR A 417 8.77 -7.34 -5.43
CA TYR A 417 9.34 -5.99 -5.31
C TYR A 417 10.81 -5.91 -5.72
N GLN A 418 11.27 -6.84 -6.55
CA GLN A 418 12.62 -6.81 -7.08
C GLN A 418 12.71 -5.65 -8.08
N LEU A 419 13.42 -4.59 -7.72
CA LEU A 419 13.51 -3.40 -8.57
C LEU A 419 14.17 -3.71 -9.92
N PHE A 420 15.22 -4.53 -9.93
CA PHE A 420 15.95 -4.89 -11.14
C PHE A 420 15.71 -6.33 -11.58
N THR A 421 14.48 -6.63 -11.98
CA THR A 421 14.13 -7.93 -12.59
C THR A 421 14.97 -8.21 -13.84
N PRO A 422 15.11 -9.47 -14.26
CA PRO A 422 15.82 -9.81 -15.50
C PRO A 422 15.24 -9.08 -16.72
N GLN A 423 13.92 -8.92 -16.80
CA GLN A 423 13.20 -8.28 -17.88
C GLN A 423 13.45 -6.77 -17.89
N LEU A 424 13.29 -6.08 -16.75
CA LEU A 424 13.51 -4.64 -16.69
C LEU A 424 14.97 -4.29 -16.97
N LYS A 425 15.93 -5.04 -16.41
CA LYS A 425 17.37 -4.89 -16.73
C LYS A 425 17.66 -5.00 -18.21
N LYS A 426 17.02 -5.96 -18.89
CA LYS A 426 17.18 -6.14 -20.33
C LYS A 426 16.66 -4.93 -21.09
N GLN A 427 15.43 -4.48 -20.81
CA GLN A 427 14.81 -3.33 -21.47
C GLN A 427 15.64 -2.05 -21.25
N LEU A 428 16.02 -1.75 -20.00
CA LEU A 428 16.85 -0.59 -19.67
C LEU A 428 18.25 -0.68 -20.28
N GLY A 429 18.86 -1.87 -20.30
CA GLY A 429 20.15 -2.12 -20.92
C GLY A 429 20.14 -1.86 -22.42
N GLU A 430 19.12 -2.35 -23.14
CA GLU A 430 18.93 -2.09 -24.58
C GLU A 430 18.69 -0.60 -24.85
N PHE A 431 17.86 0.04 -24.03
CA PHE A 431 17.60 1.48 -24.09
C PHE A 431 18.87 2.32 -23.92
N LEU A 432 19.67 2.06 -22.89
CA LEU A 432 20.95 2.74 -22.66
C LEU A 432 21.97 2.43 -23.76
N ASN A 433 22.03 1.20 -24.27
CA ASN A 433 22.93 0.84 -25.37
C ASN A 433 22.63 1.63 -26.66
N SER A 434 21.38 2.10 -26.84
CA SER A 434 20.99 2.98 -27.95
C SER A 434 21.34 4.47 -27.74
N GLY A 435 22.07 4.81 -26.67
CA GLY A 435 22.56 6.16 -26.38
C GLY A 435 21.55 7.07 -25.68
N LYS A 436 20.48 6.49 -25.12
CA LYS A 436 19.44 7.21 -24.37
C LYS A 436 19.83 7.43 -22.92
N SER A 437 19.01 8.16 -22.17
CA SER A 437 19.36 8.60 -20.81
C SER A 437 18.44 7.99 -19.76
N LEU A 438 18.96 7.72 -18.56
CA LEU A 438 18.19 7.16 -17.45
C LEU A 438 18.40 7.98 -16.16
N PHE A 439 17.31 8.36 -15.50
CA PHE A 439 17.30 8.83 -14.12
C PHE A 439 16.69 7.75 -13.23
N ILE A 440 17.28 7.50 -12.07
CA ILE A 440 16.74 6.62 -11.02
C ILE A 440 16.82 7.35 -9.68
N SER A 441 15.76 7.33 -8.89
CA SER A 441 15.76 7.83 -7.51
C SER A 441 14.99 6.90 -6.58
N GLY A 442 15.63 6.48 -5.49
CA GLY A 442 15.00 5.66 -4.45
C GLY A 442 15.97 5.34 -3.30
N ALA A 443 15.42 4.84 -2.19
CA ALA A 443 16.16 4.56 -0.97
C ALA A 443 16.99 3.25 -1.05
N TYR A 444 16.55 2.24 -1.81
CA TYR A 444 17.18 0.90 -1.85
C TYR A 444 17.90 0.55 -3.16
N VAL A 445 18.08 1.52 -4.05
CA VAL A 445 18.64 1.31 -5.40
C VAL A 445 20.03 0.66 -5.37
N GLY A 446 20.88 1.04 -4.40
CA GLY A 446 22.23 0.50 -4.27
C GLY A 446 22.24 -0.95 -3.78
N SER A 447 21.45 -1.28 -2.75
CA SER A 447 21.36 -2.66 -2.25
C SER A 447 20.77 -3.63 -3.28
N GLU A 448 19.85 -3.17 -4.12
CA GLU A 448 19.33 -3.93 -5.26
C GLU A 448 20.40 -4.21 -6.34
N LEU A 449 21.62 -3.66 -6.21
CA LEU A 449 22.76 -3.84 -7.12
C LEU A 449 23.89 -4.71 -6.54
N GLU A 450 23.80 -5.26 -5.33
CA GLU A 450 24.94 -5.95 -4.67
C GLU A 450 25.02 -7.47 -4.91
N THR A 451 24.03 -8.10 -5.57
CA THR A 451 24.00 -9.56 -5.80
C THR A 451 24.04 -9.93 -7.29
N GLU A 452 22.95 -10.45 -7.86
CA GLU A 452 22.85 -10.89 -9.26
C GLU A 452 22.84 -9.73 -10.28
N THR A 453 22.89 -8.51 -9.78
CA THR A 453 22.68 -7.24 -10.46
C THR A 453 23.94 -6.36 -10.42
N THR A 454 25.03 -6.81 -9.78
CA THR A 454 26.28 -6.05 -9.64
C THR A 454 26.92 -5.65 -10.96
N GLU A 455 26.86 -6.52 -11.97
CA GLU A 455 27.35 -6.14 -13.29
C GLU A 455 26.49 -5.03 -13.93
N PHE A 456 25.18 -5.04 -13.69
CA PHE A 456 24.30 -3.98 -14.17
C PHE A 456 24.64 -2.65 -13.48
N GLY A 457 24.79 -2.64 -12.15
CA GLY A 457 25.21 -1.45 -11.41
C GLY A 457 26.56 -0.92 -11.87
N SER A 458 27.60 -1.77 -11.83
CA SER A 458 28.98 -1.33 -12.08
C SER A 458 29.30 -1.07 -13.56
N LYS A 459 28.80 -1.89 -14.49
CA LYS A 459 29.13 -1.78 -15.92
C LYS A 459 28.13 -0.92 -16.69
N VAL A 460 26.85 -0.97 -16.35
CA VAL A 460 25.77 -0.24 -17.04
C VAL A 460 25.47 1.08 -16.34
N LEU A 461 25.02 1.07 -15.09
CA LEU A 461 24.65 2.31 -14.38
C LEU A 461 25.86 3.14 -13.93
N LYS A 462 27.05 2.53 -13.87
CA LYS A 462 28.32 3.11 -13.41
C LYS A 462 28.26 3.57 -11.95
N VAL A 463 27.63 2.77 -11.11
CA VAL A 463 27.52 3.00 -9.66
C VAL A 463 27.70 1.70 -8.87
N LYS A 464 27.98 1.83 -7.58
CA LYS A 464 27.91 0.76 -6.59
C LYS A 464 27.37 1.29 -5.26
N LEU A 465 26.91 0.39 -4.39
CA LEU A 465 26.54 0.76 -3.04
C LEU A 465 27.77 1.26 -2.27
N GLY A 466 27.61 2.35 -1.54
CA GLY A 466 28.57 2.82 -0.55
C GLY A 466 28.20 2.33 0.85
N THR A 467 26.99 2.67 1.30
CA THR A 467 26.42 2.24 2.58
C THR A 467 24.90 2.27 2.50
N GLU A 468 24.26 1.37 3.27
CA GLU A 468 22.80 1.21 3.31
C GLU A 468 22.09 2.33 4.06
N PHE A 469 22.74 2.96 5.05
CA PHE A 469 22.17 3.98 5.93
C PHE A 469 23.03 5.23 5.88
N ALA A 470 22.88 5.99 4.81
CA ALA A 470 23.78 7.09 4.47
C ALA A 470 23.37 8.45 5.03
N SER A 471 22.14 8.63 5.49
CA SER A 471 21.70 9.85 6.16
C SER A 471 20.55 9.62 7.13
N THR A 472 20.52 10.40 8.20
CA THR A 472 19.43 10.44 9.18
C THR A 472 18.60 11.72 9.10
N ASN A 473 19.20 12.83 8.63
CA ASN A 473 18.52 14.13 8.59
C ASN A 473 18.02 14.54 7.19
N GLY A 474 18.39 13.80 6.15
CA GLY A 474 17.96 14.01 4.77
C GLY A 474 18.54 15.25 4.08
N GLU A 475 19.53 15.93 4.66
CA GLU A 475 20.15 17.10 4.05
C GLU A 475 21.15 16.70 2.95
N VAL A 476 21.02 17.31 1.77
CA VAL A 476 21.91 17.09 0.63
C VAL A 476 22.41 18.41 0.04
N SER A 477 23.61 18.36 -0.53
CA SER A 477 24.27 19.49 -1.18
C SER A 477 24.98 19.09 -2.47
N SER A 478 24.96 19.95 -3.49
CA SER A 478 25.67 19.72 -4.76
C SER A 478 27.19 19.80 -4.61
N VAL A 479 27.89 18.92 -5.32
CA VAL A 479 29.37 18.91 -5.43
C VAL A 479 29.86 18.60 -6.85
N THR A 480 28.95 18.58 -7.81
CA THR A 480 29.22 18.22 -9.20
C THR A 480 30.24 19.15 -9.85
N LYS A 481 31.06 18.59 -10.75
CA LYS A 481 31.97 19.39 -11.59
C LYS A 481 31.30 19.86 -12.88
N TYR A 482 30.17 19.26 -13.26
CA TYR A 482 29.45 19.55 -14.49
C TYR A 482 28.98 21.01 -14.54
N GLU A 483 28.47 21.53 -13.42
CA GLU A 483 28.05 22.91 -13.27
C GLU A 483 28.58 23.46 -11.94
N SER A 484 29.84 23.88 -11.94
CA SER A 484 30.54 24.30 -10.70
C SER A 484 29.95 25.54 -10.02
N SER A 485 29.11 26.32 -10.73
CA SER A 485 28.35 27.43 -10.17
C SER A 485 27.02 27.00 -9.52
N LEU A 486 26.63 25.73 -9.66
CA LEU A 486 25.38 25.21 -9.13
C LEU A 486 25.47 24.96 -7.63
N ASP A 487 24.83 25.84 -6.86
CA ASP A 487 24.65 25.68 -5.43
C ASP A 487 23.22 25.19 -5.14
N MET A 488 23.05 23.89 -4.93
CA MET A 488 21.82 23.27 -4.48
C MET A 488 22.03 22.73 -3.07
N LYS A 489 21.17 23.15 -2.15
CA LYS A 489 21.04 22.56 -0.82
C LYS A 489 19.57 22.36 -0.51
N PHE A 490 19.19 21.14 -0.17
CA PHE A 490 17.79 20.79 0.11
C PHE A 490 17.69 19.61 1.09
N LYS A 491 16.46 19.33 1.54
CA LYS A 491 16.14 18.22 2.43
C LYS A 491 15.03 17.35 1.85
N PHE A 492 15.19 16.04 1.94
CA PHE A 492 14.09 15.07 1.75
C PHE A 492 13.55 14.57 3.10
N ASN A 493 12.36 13.97 3.08
CA ASN A 493 11.67 13.60 4.32
C ASN A 493 12.25 12.34 4.97
N THR A 494 12.84 12.48 6.16
CA THR A 494 13.29 11.37 7.01
C THR A 494 12.46 11.25 8.31
N ASP A 495 11.41 12.06 8.42
CA ASP A 495 10.53 12.19 9.58
C ASP A 495 9.15 11.58 9.29
N HIS A 496 8.45 11.06 10.31
CA HIS A 496 7.06 10.63 10.15
C HIS A 496 6.16 11.82 9.83
N SER A 497 5.35 11.71 8.77
CA SER A 497 4.39 12.76 8.38
C SER A 497 3.11 12.15 7.82
N ALA A 498 2.03 12.92 7.76
CA ALA A 498 0.75 12.47 7.20
C ALA A 498 0.66 12.56 5.66
N ASN A 499 1.67 13.13 5.00
CA ASN A 499 1.62 13.51 3.58
C ASN A 499 2.76 12.93 2.74
N ILE A 500 3.96 12.77 3.31
CA ILE A 500 5.14 12.22 2.65
C ILE A 500 5.66 11.08 3.54
N TYR A 501 5.88 9.90 2.95
CA TYR A 501 6.41 8.76 3.68
C TYR A 501 7.85 9.06 4.15
N ARG A 502 8.28 8.35 5.19
CA ARG A 502 9.57 8.56 5.82
C ARG A 502 10.62 7.71 5.14
N VAL A 503 11.68 8.35 4.65
CA VAL A 503 12.85 7.64 4.14
C VAL A 503 13.76 7.27 5.31
N GLU A 504 13.66 6.04 5.78
CA GLU A 504 14.41 5.51 6.93
C GLU A 504 15.81 5.00 6.56
N ALA A 505 16.01 4.55 5.32
CA ALA A 505 17.27 3.96 4.85
C ALA A 505 17.78 4.57 3.52
N PRO A 506 18.05 5.89 3.44
CA PRO A 506 18.63 6.47 2.23
C PRO A 506 20.05 5.95 2.02
N GLN A 507 20.43 5.66 0.77
CA GLN A 507 21.68 4.97 0.44
C GLN A 507 22.76 5.88 -0.12
N ALA A 508 24.02 5.51 0.11
CA ALA A 508 25.14 6.14 -0.57
C ALA A 508 25.36 5.44 -1.91
N ILE A 509 25.31 6.20 -3.00
CA ILE A 509 25.53 5.72 -4.35
C ILE A 509 26.87 6.25 -4.83
N ASN A 510 27.89 5.39 -4.81
CA ASN A 510 29.25 5.76 -5.19
C ASN A 510 29.44 5.60 -6.71
N PRO A 511 30.04 6.58 -7.40
CA PRO A 511 30.35 6.44 -8.81
C PRO A 511 31.42 5.37 -9.04
N GLU A 512 31.26 4.60 -10.10
CA GLU A 512 32.30 3.74 -10.66
C GLU A 512 33.16 4.49 -11.67
N LYS A 513 34.10 3.79 -12.32
CA LYS A 513 35.01 4.38 -13.32
C LYS A 513 34.24 5.23 -14.36
N GLU A 514 34.74 6.44 -14.60
CA GLU A 514 34.16 7.48 -15.49
C GLU A 514 32.83 8.10 -15.00
N GLY A 515 32.33 7.68 -13.84
CA GLY A 515 31.26 8.39 -13.14
C GLY A 515 31.78 9.52 -12.26
N GLU A 516 30.87 10.36 -11.79
CA GLU A 516 31.13 11.43 -10.82
C GLU A 516 30.06 11.49 -9.73
N THR A 517 30.43 11.99 -8.54
CA THR A 517 29.47 12.33 -7.49
C THR A 517 28.82 13.68 -7.83
N LEU A 518 27.49 13.71 -7.88
CA LEU A 518 26.71 14.92 -8.16
C LEU A 518 26.27 15.62 -6.88
N LEU A 519 25.79 14.85 -5.90
CA LEU A 519 25.29 15.32 -4.61
C LEU A 519 25.98 14.56 -3.47
N ARG A 520 26.10 15.22 -2.31
CA ARG A 520 26.52 14.58 -1.05
C ARG A 520 25.50 14.82 0.04
N TYR A 521 25.37 13.84 0.94
CA TYR A 521 24.69 14.05 2.21
C TYR A 521 25.51 15.04 3.05
N SER A 522 24.87 16.11 3.51
CA SER A 522 25.55 17.21 4.20
C SER A 522 26.08 16.81 5.58
N GLU A 523 25.49 15.79 6.21
CA GLU A 523 25.90 15.32 7.54
C GLU A 523 27.25 14.59 7.57
N ASN A 524 27.61 13.85 6.52
CA ASN A 524 28.75 12.92 6.56
C ASN A 524 29.53 12.82 5.23
N THR A 525 29.15 13.62 4.23
CA THR A 525 29.77 13.68 2.89
C THR A 525 29.64 12.43 2.03
N ASN A 526 28.84 11.43 2.43
CA ASN A 526 28.54 10.27 1.59
C ASN A 526 27.91 10.71 0.26
N SER A 527 28.19 9.96 -0.82
CA SER A 527 27.69 10.26 -2.17
C SER A 527 26.17 10.02 -2.23
N ALA A 528 25.36 11.07 -2.28
CA ALA A 528 23.90 10.98 -2.29
C ALA A 528 23.35 10.74 -3.70
N ALA A 529 24.05 11.21 -4.72
CA ALA A 529 23.74 10.90 -6.11
C ALA A 529 25.01 10.83 -6.94
N ALA A 530 25.04 9.91 -7.90
CA ALA A 530 26.12 9.74 -8.86
C ALA A 530 25.59 9.89 -10.28
N GLY A 531 26.45 10.36 -11.18
CA GLY A 531 26.15 10.52 -12.58
C GLY A 531 27.23 9.90 -13.46
N PHE A 532 26.85 9.52 -14.67
CA PHE A 532 27.76 9.08 -15.72
C PHE A 532 27.39 9.73 -17.05
N ARG A 533 28.41 10.17 -17.79
CA ARG A 533 28.26 10.77 -19.12
C ARG A 533 29.25 10.18 -20.10
N GLY A 534 28.78 9.23 -20.90
CA GLY A 534 29.53 8.60 -21.99
C GLY A 534 28.69 8.48 -23.25
N ARG A 535 28.69 7.29 -23.86
CA ARG A 535 27.83 6.98 -25.02
C ARG A 535 26.33 7.08 -24.70
N TYR A 536 25.99 6.85 -23.44
CA TYR A 536 24.69 7.11 -22.82
C TYR A 536 24.93 7.83 -21.50
N LYS A 537 23.86 8.23 -20.81
CA LYS A 537 23.97 9.00 -19.58
C LYS A 537 23.04 8.45 -18.51
N THR A 538 23.52 8.46 -17.27
CA THR A 538 22.73 8.02 -16.11
C THR A 538 22.89 9.02 -14.97
N VAL A 539 21.81 9.18 -14.19
CA VAL A 539 21.84 9.76 -12.85
C VAL A 539 21.15 8.78 -11.92
N VAL A 540 21.79 8.46 -10.79
CA VAL A 540 21.24 7.58 -9.76
C VAL A 540 21.33 8.29 -8.41
N ALA A 541 20.19 8.54 -7.79
CA ALA A 541 20.08 9.11 -6.45
C ALA A 541 19.69 8.01 -5.44
N GLY A 542 20.38 7.99 -4.30
CA GLY A 542 20.10 7.07 -3.19
C GLY A 542 19.02 7.56 -2.23
N PHE A 543 18.16 8.46 -2.70
CA PHE A 543 16.98 8.92 -2.00
C PHE A 543 15.85 9.13 -3.03
N PRO A 544 14.58 8.99 -2.65
CA PRO A 544 13.45 9.22 -3.54
C PRO A 544 13.25 10.71 -3.85
N PHE A 545 13.12 11.07 -5.12
CA PHE A 545 12.96 12.46 -5.56
C PHE A 545 11.64 13.08 -5.07
N GLU A 546 10.57 12.30 -5.05
CA GLU A 546 9.23 12.65 -4.60
C GLU A 546 9.18 13.06 -3.12
N THR A 547 10.19 12.67 -2.33
CA THR A 547 10.27 13.01 -0.89
C THR A 547 10.99 14.34 -0.61
N ILE A 548 11.49 15.04 -1.65
CA ILE A 548 12.07 16.38 -1.50
C ILE A 548 10.97 17.35 -1.06
N THR A 549 11.15 17.92 0.13
CA THR A 549 10.12 18.67 0.87
C THR A 549 9.85 20.06 0.29
N ASP A 550 10.87 20.70 -0.31
CA ASP A 550 10.75 22.01 -0.95
C ASP A 550 10.55 21.85 -2.47
N THR A 551 9.42 22.34 -2.97
CA THR A 551 9.05 22.20 -4.40
C THR A 551 9.99 23.00 -5.32
N GLN A 552 10.50 24.16 -4.90
CA GLN A 552 11.42 24.94 -5.72
C GLN A 552 12.77 24.22 -5.87
N GLN A 553 13.29 23.65 -4.78
CA GLN A 553 14.52 22.86 -4.81
C GLN A 553 14.32 21.55 -5.57
N ARG A 554 13.17 20.89 -5.42
CA ARG A 554 12.81 19.70 -6.21
C ARG A 554 12.83 20.01 -7.71
N ASN A 555 12.19 21.09 -8.13
CA ASN A 555 12.19 21.53 -9.54
C ASN A 555 13.58 21.92 -10.03
N LYS A 556 14.38 22.60 -9.18
CA LYS A 556 15.78 22.93 -9.47
C LYS A 556 16.62 21.68 -9.68
N PHE A 557 16.43 20.65 -8.84
CA PHE A 557 17.14 19.39 -8.95
C PHE A 557 16.73 18.61 -10.21
N MET A 558 15.44 18.50 -10.52
CA MET A 558 15.00 17.86 -11.79
C MET A 558 15.58 18.58 -13.00
N LYS A 559 15.55 19.92 -13.03
CA LYS A 559 16.15 20.69 -14.12
C LYS A 559 17.65 20.41 -14.27
N PHE A 560 18.38 20.29 -13.15
CA PHE A 560 19.77 19.88 -13.18
C PHE A 560 19.95 18.46 -13.75
N VAL A 561 19.14 17.50 -13.31
CA VAL A 561 19.17 16.12 -13.81
C VAL A 561 18.93 16.09 -15.34
N LEU A 562 17.90 16.79 -15.81
CA LEU A 562 17.56 16.88 -17.24
C LEU A 562 18.73 17.48 -18.06
N ASN A 563 19.34 18.57 -17.60
CA ASN A 563 20.52 19.16 -18.24
C ASN A 563 21.71 18.20 -18.24
N TYR A 564 21.96 17.51 -17.12
CA TYR A 564 23.01 16.50 -16.99
C TYR A 564 22.76 15.28 -17.89
N LEU A 565 21.51 15.00 -18.24
CA LEU A 565 21.14 13.95 -19.20
C LEU A 565 21.05 14.50 -20.65
N GLY A 566 21.28 15.80 -20.83
CA GLY A 566 21.25 16.50 -22.12
C GLY A 566 19.89 16.43 -22.79
N MET A 567 18.84 16.58 -21.99
CA MET A 567 17.51 16.92 -22.47
C MET A 567 17.44 18.36 -22.93
#